data_AF-A0A3D4S2M6-F1
#
_entry.id   AF-A0A3D4S2M6-F1
#
_cell.length_a   1.000
_cell.length_b   1.000
_cell.length_c   1.000
_cell.angle_alpha   90.00
_cell.angle_beta   90.00
_cell.angle_gamma   90.00
#
_symmetry.space_group_name_H-M   'P 1'
#
loop_
_entity.id
_entity.type
_entity.pdbx_description
1 polymer ?
#
loop_
_entity_poly.entity_id
_entity_poly.type
_entity_poly.pdbx_seq_one_letter_code
_entity_poly.pdbx_strand_id
1 'polypeptide(L)'
;MFDEKENVIRYKWDHWTGSGYRLRFDATDQSHRFRVEDWNNHVVVDDYGCADLDEALKVLNRFFDIDPAQERSRIAEWLPVHAI
;
A
#
# COMPACT_ATOMS: atom_id res chain seq x y z
N MET A 1 4.97 -2.26 -9.23
CA MET A 1 5.71 -1.09 -9.77
C MET A 1 4.99 0.17 -9.32
N PHE A 2 5.75 1.20 -8.88
CA PHE A 2 5.23 2.49 -8.44
C PHE A 2 4.77 3.33 -9.63
N ASP A 3 3.60 3.93 -9.50
CA ASP A 3 3.02 4.88 -10.44
C ASP A 3 3.25 6.30 -9.90
N GLU A 4 4.14 7.04 -10.54
CA GLU A 4 4.54 8.39 -10.12
C GLU A 4 3.43 9.43 -10.32
N LYS A 5 2.47 9.18 -11.22
CA LYS A 5 1.38 10.12 -11.49
C LYS A 5 0.33 10.06 -10.38
N GLU A 6 0.05 8.86 -9.90
CA GLU A 6 -0.92 8.62 -8.84
C GLU A 6 -0.30 8.55 -7.45
N ASN A 7 1.04 8.50 -7.34
CA ASN A 7 1.80 8.19 -6.11
C ASN A 7 1.33 6.88 -5.45
N VAL A 8 1.09 5.83 -6.25
CA VAL A 8 0.59 4.54 -5.75
C VAL A 8 1.42 3.36 -6.24
N ILE A 9 1.45 2.29 -5.44
CA ILE A 9 1.89 0.96 -5.84
C ILE A 9 0.65 0.09 -5.95
N ARG A 10 0.33 -0.33 -7.18
CA ARG A 10 -0.70 -1.36 -7.41
C ARG A 10 -0.15 -2.68 -6.91
N TYR A 11 -0.81 -3.26 -5.92
CA TYR A 11 -0.26 -4.37 -5.15
C TYR A 11 -0.78 -5.72 -5.65
N LYS A 12 -2.04 -6.06 -5.34
CA LYS A 12 -2.66 -7.33 -5.73
C LYS A 12 -4.11 -7.12 -6.13
N TRP A 13 -4.53 -7.91 -7.11
CA TRP A 13 -5.93 -8.02 -7.51
C TRP A 13 -6.58 -9.20 -6.77
N ASP A 14 -7.77 -8.97 -6.24
CA ASP A 14 -8.63 -9.97 -5.61
C ASP A 14 -9.80 -10.29 -6.55
N HIS A 15 -9.79 -11.52 -7.09
CA HIS A 15 -10.86 -12.00 -7.98
C HIS A 15 -12.18 -12.27 -7.27
N TRP A 16 -12.14 -12.52 -5.96
CA TRP A 16 -13.32 -12.82 -5.15
C TRP A 16 -14.13 -11.55 -4.87
N THR A 17 -13.47 -10.46 -4.51
CA THR A 17 -14.12 -9.16 -4.29
C THR A 17 -14.31 -8.36 -5.58
N GLY A 18 -13.63 -8.75 -6.66
CA GLY A 18 -13.66 -8.02 -7.93
C GLY A 18 -12.99 -6.65 -7.83
N SER A 19 -12.03 -6.49 -6.92
CA SER A 19 -11.25 -5.27 -6.74
C SER A 19 -9.76 -5.57 -6.55
N GLY A 20 -8.93 -4.53 -6.56
CA GLY A 20 -7.52 -4.63 -6.25
C GLY A 20 -7.14 -3.70 -5.11
N TYR A 21 -6.03 -3.99 -4.45
CA TYR A 21 -5.49 -3.13 -3.41
C TYR A 21 -4.29 -2.37 -3.94
N ARG A 22 -4.17 -1.11 -3.52
CA ARG A 22 -3.05 -0.25 -3.84
C ARG A 22 -2.53 0.44 -2.58
N LEU A 23 -1.23 0.64 -2.54
CA LEU A 23 -0.55 1.39 -1.50
C LEU A 23 -0.31 2.80 -2.02
N ARG A 24 -0.97 3.82 -1.47
CA ARG A 24 -0.64 5.22 -1.78
C ARG A 24 0.45 5.70 -0.84
N PHE A 25 1.44 6.39 -1.41
CA PHE A 25 2.43 7.14 -0.66
C PHE A 25 2.04 8.61 -0.61
N ASP A 26 1.95 9.18 0.58
CA ASP A 26 1.69 10.59 0.80
C ASP A 26 2.89 11.23 1.50
N ALA A 27 3.68 11.98 0.73
CA ALA A 27 4.86 12.68 1.25
C ALA A 27 4.49 13.88 2.14
N THR A 28 3.23 14.34 2.10
CA THR A 28 2.79 15.53 2.83
C THR A 28 2.32 15.21 4.25
N ASP A 29 1.83 14.00 4.49
CA ASP A 29 1.44 13.50 5.81
C ASP A 29 2.57 12.66 6.42
N GLN A 30 3.45 13.31 7.18
CA GLN A 30 4.60 12.64 7.81
C GLN A 30 4.20 11.59 8.86
N SER A 31 2.98 11.69 9.40
CA SER A 31 2.45 10.77 10.42
C SER A 31 1.77 9.56 9.81
N HIS A 32 1.20 9.69 8.61
CA HIS A 32 0.51 8.60 7.90
C HIS A 32 0.93 8.55 6.42
N ARG A 33 2.21 8.28 6.21
CA ARG A 33 2.85 8.33 4.88
C ARG A 33 2.32 7.27 3.91
N PHE A 34 1.70 6.22 4.43
CA PHE A 34 1.20 5.11 3.62
C PHE A 34 -0.31 4.93 3.83
N ARG A 35 -1.05 4.71 2.76
CA ARG A 35 -2.48 4.37 2.83
C ARG A 35 -2.76 3.14 1.99
N VAL A 36 -3.44 2.17 2.58
CA VAL A 36 -3.94 1.00 1.85
C VAL A 36 -5.34 1.32 1.34
N GLU A 37 -5.52 1.28 0.03
CA GLU A 37 -6.79 1.60 -0.62
C GLU A 37 -7.28 0.44 -1.46
N ASP A 38 -8.60 0.26 -1.45
CA ASP A 38 -9.30 -0.53 -2.46
C ASP A 38 -9.44 0.33 -3.74
N TRP A 39 -8.95 -0.22 -4.85
CA TRP A 39 -8.88 0.45 -6.14
C TRP A 39 -10.27 0.77 -6.70
N ASN A 40 -11.15 -0.22 -6.82
CA ASN A 40 -12.46 -0.01 -7.45
C ASN A 40 -13.43 0.76 -6.56
N ASN A 41 -13.37 0.54 -5.25
CA ASN A 41 -14.26 1.19 -4.30
C ASN A 41 -13.73 2.57 -3.88
N HIS A 42 -12.47 2.88 -4.16
CA HIS A 42 -11.78 4.10 -3.73
C HIS A 42 -11.86 4.34 -2.21
N VAL A 43 -11.96 3.25 -1.44
CA VAL A 43 -12.08 3.28 0.03
C VAL A 43 -10.70 3.07 0.63
N VAL A 44 -10.33 3.94 1.58
CA VAL A 44 -9.17 3.70 2.43
C VAL A 44 -9.56 2.60 3.42
N VAL A 45 -8.81 1.51 3.40
CA VAL A 45 -9.13 0.30 4.16
C VAL A 45 -8.72 0.45 5.64
N ASP A 46 -7.83 1.39 5.92
CA ASP A 46 -7.45 1.81 7.27
C ASP A 46 -7.65 3.33 7.41
N ASP A 47 -8.70 3.74 8.12
CA ASP A 47 -9.13 5.14 8.22
C ASP A 47 -8.09 6.07 8.88
N TYR A 48 -7.18 5.51 9.68
CA TYR A 48 -6.08 6.28 10.30
C TYR A 48 -4.88 6.42 9.35
N GLY A 49 -4.67 5.46 8.46
CA GLY A 49 -3.48 5.40 7.62
C GLY A 49 -2.29 4.81 8.38
N CYS A 50 -1.21 4.56 7.67
CA CYS A 50 -0.05 3.83 8.16
C CYS A 50 1.18 4.76 8.22
N ALA A 51 1.88 4.77 9.35
CA ALA A 51 3.07 5.60 9.53
C ALA A 51 4.25 5.10 8.68
N ASP A 52 4.32 3.79 8.49
CA ASP A 52 5.38 3.11 7.75
C ASP A 52 4.85 1.95 6.89
N LEU A 53 5.75 1.41 6.07
CA LEU A 53 5.44 0.31 5.16
C LEU A 53 5.09 -0.99 5.91
N ASP A 54 5.66 -1.22 7.10
CA ASP A 54 5.39 -2.42 7.90
C ASP A 54 3.95 -2.42 8.42
N GLU A 55 3.42 -1.27 8.83
CA GLU A 55 2.01 -1.11 9.18
C GLU A 55 1.07 -1.35 8.00
N ALA A 56 1.38 -0.79 6.84
CA ALA A 56 0.58 -1.00 5.64
C ALA A 56 0.58 -2.48 5.19
N LEU A 57 1.71 -3.17 5.34
CA LEU A 57 1.81 -4.60 5.07
C LEU A 57 1.02 -5.44 6.07
N LYS A 58 0.94 -5.04 7.35
CA LYS A 58 0.04 -5.70 8.33
C LYS A 58 -1.42 -5.58 7.93
N VAL A 59 -1.83 -4.44 7.38
CA VAL A 59 -3.20 -4.26 6.85
C VAL A 59 -3.42 -5.17 5.65
N LEU A 60 -2.50 -5.17 4.68
CA LEU A 60 -2.58 -6.05 3.51
C LEU A 60 -2.60 -7.53 3.88
N ASN A 61 -1.88 -7.93 4.93
CA ASN A 61 -1.85 -9.31 5.42
C ASN A 61 -3.19 -9.80 5.99
N ARG A 62 -4.11 -8.90 6.33
CA ARG A 62 -5.48 -9.27 6.71
C ARG A 62 -6.32 -9.75 5.52
N PHE A 63 -5.93 -9.36 4.30
CA PHE A 63 -6.69 -9.62 3.07
C PHE A 63 -6.01 -10.65 2.18
N PHE A 64 -4.69 -10.54 2.04
CA PHE A 64 -3.87 -11.47 1.30
C PHE A 64 -2.94 -12.13 2.29
N ASP A 65 -3.00 -13.45 2.42
CA ASP A 65 -1.99 -14.21 3.16
C ASP A 65 -0.62 -13.97 2.48
N ILE A 66 0.18 -13.07 3.07
CA ILE A 66 1.45 -12.58 2.51
C ILE A 66 2.56 -12.70 3.54
N ASP A 67 3.79 -12.83 3.04
CA ASP A 67 4.98 -12.66 3.87
C ASP A 67 5.36 -11.17 3.93
N PRO A 68 5.19 -10.48 5.08
CA PRO A 68 5.49 -9.06 5.18
C PRO A 68 6.97 -8.75 4.95
N ALA A 69 7.89 -9.63 5.34
CA ALA A 69 9.33 -9.39 5.19
C ALA A 69 9.76 -9.45 3.73
N GLN A 70 9.22 -10.41 2.98
CA GLN A 70 9.45 -10.52 1.54
C GLN A 70 8.85 -9.32 0.79
N GLU A 71 7.59 -8.99 1.08
CA GLU A 71 6.89 -7.93 0.36
C GLU A 71 7.41 -6.54 0.71
N ARG A 72 7.91 -6.33 1.93
CA ARG A 72 8.64 -5.12 2.32
C ARG A 72 9.84 -4.87 1.42
N SER A 73 10.69 -5.90 1.24
CA SER A 73 11.87 -5.78 0.37
C SER A 73 11.47 -5.45 -1.06
N ARG A 74 10.45 -6.15 -1.59
CA ARG A 74 9.95 -5.95 -2.95
C ARG A 74 9.31 -4.58 -3.18
N ILE A 75 8.52 -4.09 -2.21
CA ILE A 75 7.88 -2.78 -2.29
C ILE A 75 8.91 -1.66 -2.11
N ALA A 76 9.90 -1.84 -1.22
CA ALA A 76 10.98 -0.88 -1.04
C ALA A 76 11.79 -0.64 -2.32
N GLU A 77 11.98 -1.66 -3.17
CA GLU A 77 12.61 -1.51 -4.49
C GLU A 77 11.78 -0.65 -5.47
N TRP A 78 10.48 -0.51 -5.23
CA TRP A 78 9.59 0.27 -6.10
C TRP A 78 9.31 1.66 -5.56
N LEU A 79 9.49 1.88 -4.26
CA LEU A 79 9.29 3.18 -3.65
C LEU A 79 10.34 4.19 -4.16
N PRO A 80 9.95 5.46 -4.37
CA PRO A 80 10.91 6.50 -4.72
C PRO A 80 11.91 6.69 -3.58
N VAL A 81 13.15 7.04 -3.90
CA VAL A 81 14.28 7.15 -2.93
C VAL A 81 13.99 8.10 -1.75
N HIS A 82 13.00 8.99 -1.88
CA HIS A 82 12.58 9.93 -0.81
C HIS A 82 11.49 9.36 0.12
N ALA A 83 11.02 8.14 -0.13
CA ALA A 83 10.04 7.43 0.70
C ALA A 83 10.69 6.47 1.72
N ILE A 84 12.03 6.37 1.73
CA ILE A 84 12.83 5.50 2.61
C ILE A 84 13.44 6.32 3.74
#